data_AF-A0AAD6TGV9-F1
#
_entry.id   AF-A0AAD6TGV9-F1
#
_cell.length_a   1.000
_cell.length_b   1.000
_cell.length_c   1.000
_cell.angle_alpha   90.00
_cell.angle_beta   90.00
_cell.angle_gamma   90.00
#
_symmetry.space_group_name_H-M   'P 1'
#
loop_
_entity.id
_entity.type
_entity.pdbx_description
1 polymer ?
#
loop_
_entity_poly.entity_id
_entity_poly.type
_entity_poly.pdbx_seq_one_letter_code
_entity_poly.pdbx_strand_id
1 'polypeptide(L)'
;MSFRLLPRLRPRHIALQNGRIASNTRLARPIHTTSPVRSGPTSLTNILASEIPLAVQVASVSEQGIYLEDGLLLPAACIFIDGKVFLWDVPESVTQWGREHLAMFEVVVPRPEILILGTGVELAHPPPSFRSYLTDLGIQVDVMSTRNACSTYNLLAEEGRRVAAALAPVSPRRWQKSQLR
;
A
#
# COMPACT_ATOMS: atom_id res chain seq x y z
N MET A 1 6.39 -42.66 -66.39
CA MET A 1 7.55 -43.43 -65.88
C MET A 1 7.24 -43.74 -64.41
N SER A 2 6.60 -44.88 -64.12
CA SER A 2 7.20 -46.12 -63.54
C SER A 2 7.76 -45.95 -62.13
N PHE A 3 7.52 -46.79 -61.11
CA PHE A 3 6.66 -47.95 -60.79
C PHE A 3 6.88 -48.14 -59.25
N ARG A 4 5.84 -48.28 -58.40
CA ARG A 4 5.45 -49.51 -57.64
C ARG A 4 6.52 -50.00 -56.60
N LEU A 5 6.28 -50.27 -55.30
CA LEU A 5 5.39 -51.26 -54.65
C LEU A 5 5.45 -51.13 -53.08
N LEU A 6 4.31 -51.31 -52.40
CA LEU A 6 4.14 -51.82 -51.01
C LEU A 6 4.42 -53.35 -50.96
N PRO A 7 4.17 -54.15 -49.89
CA PRO A 7 3.87 -53.92 -48.45
C PRO A 7 4.77 -54.81 -47.53
N ARG A 8 4.51 -54.92 -46.21
CA ARG A 8 4.29 -56.21 -45.50
C ARG A 8 3.78 -56.00 -44.05
N LEU A 9 2.82 -56.82 -43.66
CA LEU A 9 2.13 -56.87 -42.36
C LEU A 9 2.35 -58.23 -41.66
N ARG A 10 2.16 -58.22 -40.33
CA ARG A 10 1.65 -59.26 -39.39
C ARG A 10 2.66 -60.18 -38.65
N PRO A 11 2.25 -60.93 -37.59
CA PRO A 11 1.67 -60.53 -36.28
C PRO A 11 2.15 -61.43 -35.08
N ARG A 12 1.58 -61.21 -33.87
CA ARG A 12 1.20 -62.16 -32.76
C ARG A 12 1.61 -61.64 -31.35
N HIS A 13 0.65 -61.24 -30.50
CA HIS A 13 -0.17 -61.99 -29.49
C HIS A 13 0.51 -62.14 -28.12
N ILE A 14 -0.16 -61.69 -27.04
CA ILE A 14 -0.52 -62.43 -25.80
C ILE A 14 -1.33 -61.50 -24.86
N ALA A 15 -2.29 -62.10 -24.18
CA ALA A 15 -3.35 -61.51 -23.36
C ALA A 15 -2.96 -61.27 -21.88
N LEU A 16 -3.75 -60.48 -21.13
CA LEU A 16 -4.61 -60.93 -20.01
C LEU A 16 -5.13 -59.78 -19.12
N GLN A 17 -6.43 -59.89 -18.81
CA GLN A 17 -7.16 -59.62 -17.55
C GLN A 17 -7.30 -58.21 -16.93
N ASN A 18 -8.57 -57.75 -16.96
CA ASN A 18 -9.44 -57.34 -15.84
C ASN A 18 -8.82 -56.68 -14.59
N GLY A 19 -9.25 -55.45 -14.31
CA GLY A 19 -9.17 -54.83 -12.99
C GLY A 19 -9.99 -53.53 -12.91
N ARG A 20 -11.11 -53.59 -12.20
CA ARG A 20 -12.06 -52.50 -11.95
C ARG A 20 -11.59 -51.60 -10.79
N ILE A 21 -11.95 -50.31 -10.89
CA ILE A 21 -12.24 -49.34 -9.80
C ILE A 21 -11.03 -48.82 -8.98
N ALA A 22 -10.78 -47.51 -9.06
CA ALA A 22 -10.96 -46.57 -7.94
C ALA A 22 -10.59 -45.14 -8.37
N SER A 23 -11.61 -44.29 -8.39
CA SER A 23 -11.51 -42.83 -8.34
C SER A 23 -10.67 -42.39 -7.13
N ASN A 24 -9.52 -41.76 -7.37
CA ASN A 24 -8.77 -41.10 -6.31
C ASN A 24 -9.00 -39.60 -6.41
N THR A 25 -10.08 -39.16 -5.76
CA THR A 25 -10.35 -37.78 -5.35
C THR A 25 -9.13 -37.27 -4.58
N ARG A 26 -8.28 -36.45 -5.23
CA ARG A 26 -7.35 -35.60 -4.49
C ARG A 26 -8.17 -34.54 -3.77
N LEU A 27 -8.58 -34.86 -2.55
CA LEU A 27 -9.03 -33.90 -1.55
C LEU A 27 -7.98 -32.77 -1.48
N ALA A 28 -8.44 -31.57 -1.77
CA ALA A 28 -7.68 -30.34 -1.61
C ALA A 28 -7.11 -30.29 -0.20
N ARG A 29 -5.80 -30.07 -0.07
CA ARG A 29 -5.18 -29.73 1.22
C ARG A 29 -5.64 -28.32 1.57
N PRO A 30 -6.35 -28.08 2.68
CA PRO A 30 -6.51 -26.73 3.17
C PRO A 30 -5.13 -26.26 3.67
N ILE A 31 -4.58 -25.24 3.03
CA ILE A 31 -3.45 -24.50 3.59
C ILE A 31 -4.02 -23.69 4.74
N HIS A 32 -4.03 -24.27 5.94
CA HIS A 32 -4.24 -23.53 7.17
C HIS A 32 -3.02 -22.61 7.35
N THR A 33 -3.22 -21.31 7.16
CA THR A 33 -2.27 -20.31 7.63
C THR A 33 -2.49 -20.17 9.13
N THR A 34 -1.65 -20.83 9.92
CA THR A 34 -1.57 -20.60 11.37
C THR A 34 -0.96 -19.22 11.59
N SER A 35 -1.72 -18.29 12.17
CA SER A 35 -1.19 -17.05 12.72
C SER A 35 -0.02 -17.37 13.69
N PRO A 36 1.06 -16.58 13.73
CA PRO A 36 2.16 -16.85 14.63
C PRO A 36 1.71 -16.62 16.06
N VAL A 37 1.47 -17.70 16.79
CA VAL A 37 1.34 -17.69 18.25
C VAL A 37 2.74 -17.45 18.82
N ARG A 38 3.02 -16.21 19.23
CA ARG A 38 4.25 -15.86 19.93
C ARG A 38 4.11 -16.24 21.41
N SER A 39 4.50 -17.46 21.75
CA SER A 39 4.61 -17.92 23.15
C SER A 39 6.08 -18.01 23.56
N GLY A 40 6.51 -17.12 24.45
CA GLY A 40 7.72 -17.26 25.24
C GLY A 40 7.45 -16.79 26.68
N PRO A 41 7.89 -17.51 27.72
CA PRO A 41 7.74 -17.09 29.10
C PRO A 41 8.78 -16.00 29.42
N THR A 42 8.35 -14.97 30.15
CA THR A 42 9.11 -13.76 30.54
C THR A 42 9.39 -12.75 29.42
N SER A 43 8.39 -11.93 29.09
CA SER A 43 8.61 -10.55 28.71
C SER A 43 7.42 -9.75 29.21
N LEU A 44 7.63 -8.87 30.19
CA LEU A 44 6.58 -8.05 30.77
C LEU A 44 5.77 -7.37 29.66
N THR A 45 4.47 -7.65 29.59
CA THR A 45 3.56 -7.01 28.64
C THR A 45 3.07 -5.72 29.26
N ASN A 46 3.45 -4.59 28.67
CA ASN A 46 2.92 -3.29 29.06
C ASN A 46 1.47 -3.17 28.57
N ILE A 47 0.51 -3.42 29.47
CA ILE A 47 -0.94 -3.31 29.20
C ILE A 47 -1.38 -1.84 28.99
N LEU A 48 -0.51 -0.88 29.31
CA LEU A 48 -0.74 0.55 29.09
C LEU A 48 -0.03 1.07 27.82
N ALA A 49 0.76 0.24 27.13
CA ALA A 49 1.31 0.62 25.83
C ALA A 49 0.13 0.70 24.87
N SER A 50 -0.32 1.94 24.61
CA SER A 50 -1.29 2.22 23.57
C SER A 50 -0.84 1.50 22.31
N GLU A 51 -1.62 0.53 21.86
CA GLU A 51 -1.43 -0.09 20.56
C GLU A 51 -1.39 1.05 19.55
N ILE A 52 -0.20 1.34 19.01
CA ILE A 52 -0.11 2.25 17.87
C ILE A 52 -0.94 1.55 16.80
N PRO A 53 -2.05 2.14 16.32
CA PRO A 53 -2.88 1.49 15.33
C PRO A 53 -1.99 1.12 14.14
N LEU A 54 -2.15 -0.10 13.63
CA LEU A 54 -1.38 -0.57 12.48
C LEU A 54 -1.47 0.49 11.38
N ALA A 55 -0.33 1.11 11.07
CA ALA A 55 -0.31 2.19 10.12
C ALA A 55 -0.77 1.67 8.77
N VAL A 56 -1.63 2.44 8.10
CA VAL A 56 -2.03 2.14 6.72
C VAL A 56 -0.79 2.23 5.85
N GLN A 57 -0.47 1.16 5.14
CA GLN A 57 0.72 1.04 4.32
C GLN A 57 0.42 1.31 2.84
N VAL A 58 1.36 1.94 2.17
CA VAL A 58 1.32 2.15 0.72
C VAL A 58 2.00 0.98 0.01
N ALA A 59 1.29 0.27 -0.86
CA ALA A 59 1.85 -0.82 -1.67
C ALA A 59 2.63 -0.30 -2.88
N SER A 60 2.06 0.67 -3.61
CA SER A 60 2.72 1.22 -4.80
C SER A 60 2.19 2.58 -5.21
N VAL A 61 2.95 3.27 -6.07
CA VAL A 61 2.57 4.56 -6.66
C VAL A 61 2.64 4.46 -8.19
N SER A 62 1.55 4.85 -8.85
CA SER A 62 1.41 4.88 -10.31
C SER A 62 0.83 6.21 -10.80
N GLU A 63 0.67 6.37 -12.10
CA GLU A 63 -0.03 7.52 -12.70
C GLU A 63 -1.52 7.58 -12.35
N GLN A 64 -2.12 6.46 -11.95
CA GLN A 64 -3.53 6.40 -11.54
C GLN A 64 -3.73 6.92 -10.11
N GLY A 65 -2.68 6.89 -9.29
CA GLY A 65 -2.72 7.28 -7.89
C GLY A 65 -1.83 6.41 -7.00
N ILE A 66 -2.18 6.39 -5.73
CA ILE A 66 -1.47 5.65 -4.68
C ILE A 66 -2.30 4.41 -4.33
N TYR A 67 -1.68 3.23 -4.44
CA TYR A 67 -2.31 1.97 -4.03
C TYR A 67 -1.91 1.63 -2.60
N LEU A 68 -2.90 1.29 -1.78
CA LEU A 68 -2.72 0.76 -0.45
C LEU A 68 -2.54 -0.77 -0.50
N GLU A 69 -2.02 -1.35 0.59
CA GLU A 69 -1.87 -2.81 0.74
C GLU A 69 -3.19 -3.59 0.68
N ASP A 70 -4.32 -2.95 1.02
CA ASP A 70 -5.65 -3.55 0.91
C ASP A 70 -6.23 -3.50 -0.52
N GLY A 71 -5.48 -2.92 -1.47
CA GLY A 71 -5.87 -2.77 -2.87
C GLY A 71 -6.66 -1.49 -3.17
N LEU A 72 -6.93 -0.63 -2.18
CA LEU A 72 -7.60 0.64 -2.42
C LEU A 72 -6.70 1.58 -3.22
N LEU A 73 -7.27 2.17 -4.28
CA LEU A 73 -6.64 3.22 -5.07
C LEU A 73 -7.08 4.60 -4.58
N LEU A 74 -6.10 5.44 -4.26
CA LEU A 74 -6.28 6.85 -3.93
C LEU A 74 -5.85 7.71 -5.14
N PRO A 75 -6.79 8.17 -5.98
CA PRO A 75 -6.46 8.91 -7.20
C PRO A 75 -6.16 10.39 -6.97
N ALA A 76 -6.45 10.91 -5.78
CA ALA A 76 -6.30 12.31 -5.41
C ALA A 76 -5.28 12.48 -4.29
N ALA A 77 -4.95 13.73 -3.99
CA ALA A 77 -4.07 14.04 -2.86
C ALA A 77 -4.69 13.55 -1.55
N CYS A 78 -3.84 13.07 -0.64
CA CYS A 78 -4.28 12.45 0.59
C CYS A 78 -3.31 12.69 1.75
N ILE A 79 -3.83 12.60 2.97
CA ILE A 79 -3.06 12.70 4.20
C ILE A 79 -3.22 11.39 4.99
N PHE A 80 -2.09 10.80 5.34
CA PHE A 80 -1.97 9.64 6.21
C PHE A 80 -1.59 10.12 7.61
N ILE A 81 -2.35 9.74 8.62
CA ILE A 81 -2.06 10.05 10.01
C ILE A 81 -2.77 9.08 10.94
N ASP A 82 -2.05 8.53 11.93
CA ASP A 82 -2.63 7.72 13.01
C ASP A 82 -3.54 6.58 12.49
N GLY A 83 -3.04 5.83 11.50
CA GLY A 83 -3.76 4.72 10.86
C GLY A 83 -4.97 5.14 10.03
N LYS A 84 -5.14 6.44 9.74
CA LYS A 84 -6.27 6.98 8.96
C LYS A 84 -5.75 7.64 7.70
N VAL A 85 -6.58 7.61 6.66
CA VAL A 85 -6.31 8.28 5.39
C VAL A 85 -7.45 9.24 5.09
N PHE A 86 -7.10 10.50 4.83
CA PHE A 86 -8.03 11.55 4.47
C PHE A 86 -7.74 12.04 3.06
N LEU A 87 -8.78 12.36 2.30
CA LEU A 87 -8.61 13.11 1.05
C LEU A 87 -8.21 14.54 1.38
N TRP A 88 -7.24 15.05 0.63
CA TRP A 88 -6.62 16.34 0.84
C TRP A 88 -6.94 17.26 -0.35
N ASP A 89 -7.73 18.30 -0.12
CA ASP A 89 -8.08 19.28 -1.15
C ASP A 89 -6.98 20.35 -1.21
N VAL A 90 -6.13 20.26 -2.22
CA VAL A 90 -5.02 21.20 -2.46
C VAL A 90 -4.93 21.64 -3.90
N PRO A 91 -4.37 22.85 -4.14
CA PRO A 91 -3.95 23.26 -5.47
C PRO A 91 -2.96 22.27 -6.08
N GLU A 92 -3.03 22.11 -7.40
CA GLU A 92 -2.09 21.25 -8.14
C GLU A 92 -0.65 21.76 -8.04
N SER A 93 -0.48 23.09 -7.96
CA SER A 93 0.82 23.71 -7.81
C SER A 93 1.22 23.80 -6.33
N VAL A 94 2.35 23.16 -6.01
CA VAL A 94 2.93 23.16 -4.66
C VAL A 94 3.24 24.56 -4.14
N THR A 95 3.53 25.52 -5.03
CA THR A 95 3.81 26.92 -4.66
C THR A 95 2.58 27.68 -4.20
N GLN A 96 1.37 27.15 -4.45
CA GLN A 96 0.11 27.73 -3.99
C GLN A 96 -0.36 27.13 -2.66
N TRP A 97 0.41 26.21 -2.08
CA TRP A 97 0.06 25.62 -0.81
C TRP A 97 0.22 26.62 0.34
N GLY A 98 -0.82 26.71 1.14
CA GLY A 98 -0.97 27.62 2.27
C GLY A 98 -1.40 26.90 3.55
N ARG A 99 -1.40 27.63 4.67
CA ARG A 99 -1.75 27.12 6.01
C ARG A 99 -3.12 26.41 6.02
N GLU A 100 -4.09 26.96 5.32
CA GLU A 100 -5.46 26.48 5.22
C GLU A 100 -5.55 25.02 4.75
N HIS A 101 -4.57 24.58 3.97
CA HIS A 101 -4.51 23.22 3.46
C HIS A 101 -4.03 22.21 4.51
N LEU A 102 -3.41 22.66 5.60
CA LEU A 102 -2.89 21.81 6.68
C LEU A 102 -3.48 22.17 8.05
N ALA A 103 -4.62 22.85 8.07
CA ALA A 103 -5.30 23.26 9.30
C ALA A 103 -5.66 22.06 10.19
N MET A 104 -5.79 20.84 9.65
CA MET A 104 -6.07 19.64 10.44
C MET A 104 -5.00 19.36 11.50
N PHE A 105 -3.74 19.72 11.27
CA PHE A 105 -2.64 19.51 12.22
C PHE A 105 -2.72 20.45 13.45
N GLU A 106 -3.56 21.50 13.40
CA GLU A 106 -3.83 22.34 14.57
C GLU A 106 -4.67 21.61 15.60
N VAL A 107 -5.59 20.75 15.14
CA VAL A 107 -6.62 20.11 15.98
C VAL A 107 -6.32 18.64 16.28
N VAL A 108 -5.44 18.01 15.51
CA VAL A 108 -5.05 16.61 15.73
C VAL A 108 -4.22 16.47 17.01
N VAL A 109 -4.56 15.49 17.83
CA VAL A 109 -3.86 15.16 19.09
C VAL A 109 -3.71 13.64 19.20
N PRO A 110 -2.50 13.11 19.45
CA PRO A 110 -1.22 13.83 19.47
C PRO A 110 -0.82 14.32 18.08
N ARG A 111 -0.06 15.42 18.01
CA ARG A 111 0.52 15.87 16.74
C ARG A 111 1.61 14.90 16.28
N PRO A 112 1.79 14.71 14.97
CA PRO A 112 2.94 13.97 14.46
C PRO A 112 4.23 14.74 14.77
N GLU A 113 5.31 14.01 15.01
CA GLU A 113 6.65 14.60 15.12
C GLU A 113 7.21 14.94 13.73
N ILE A 114 6.88 14.11 12.73
CA ILE A 114 7.41 14.20 11.38
C ILE A 114 6.25 14.19 10.40
N LEU A 115 6.23 15.14 9.46
CA LEU A 115 5.38 15.15 8.28
C LEU A 115 6.23 14.94 7.03
N ILE A 116 6.00 13.82 6.36
CA ILE A 116 6.57 13.56 5.04
C ILE A 116 5.68 14.20 3.98
N LEU A 117 6.21 15.13 3.21
CA LEU A 117 5.49 15.86 2.17
C LEU A 117 5.89 15.32 0.78
N GLY A 118 4.99 14.57 0.15
CA GLY A 118 5.13 14.04 -1.20
C GLY A 118 4.56 15.01 -2.25
N THR A 119 5.40 15.53 -3.13
CA THR A 119 5.03 16.63 -4.05
C THR A 119 4.73 16.22 -5.49
N GLY A 120 4.47 14.94 -5.73
CA GLY A 120 4.16 14.37 -7.04
C GLY A 120 5.35 13.62 -7.63
N VAL A 121 5.57 13.79 -8.95
CA VAL A 121 6.66 13.12 -9.69
C VAL A 121 8.03 13.49 -9.13
N GLU A 122 8.25 14.79 -8.94
CA GLU A 122 9.52 15.37 -8.54
C GLU A 122 9.37 16.13 -7.22
N LEU A 123 10.52 16.39 -6.59
CA LEU A 123 10.58 17.26 -5.42
C LEU A 123 10.29 18.70 -5.85
N ALA A 124 9.28 19.31 -5.24
CA ALA A 124 8.96 20.72 -5.38
C ALA A 124 8.88 21.38 -4.00
N HIS A 125 9.48 22.56 -3.84
CA HIS A 125 9.48 23.24 -2.54
C HIS A 125 8.17 24.00 -2.32
N PRO A 126 7.44 23.74 -1.21
CA PRO A 126 6.32 24.60 -0.83
C PRO A 126 6.81 25.98 -0.39
N PRO A 127 5.93 26.99 -0.33
CA PRO A 127 6.28 28.31 0.15
C PRO A 127 6.94 28.27 1.54
N PRO A 128 7.91 29.15 1.84
CA PRO A 128 8.55 29.18 3.16
C PRO A 128 7.55 29.32 4.31
N SER A 129 6.50 30.12 4.12
CA SER A 129 5.41 30.30 5.10
C SER A 129 4.70 28.99 5.45
N PHE A 130 4.56 28.07 4.50
CA PHE A 130 3.96 26.75 4.71
C PHE A 130 4.81 25.89 5.66
N ARG A 131 6.14 25.91 5.48
CA ARG A 131 7.08 25.17 6.33
C ARG A 131 7.20 25.78 7.73
N SER A 132 7.31 27.10 7.81
CA SER A 132 7.37 27.81 9.09
C SER A 132 6.13 27.52 9.94
N TYR A 133 4.94 27.58 9.34
CA TYR A 133 3.68 27.27 10.02
C TYR A 133 3.68 25.87 10.67
N LEU A 134 4.17 24.83 9.98
CA LEU A 134 4.26 23.49 10.56
C LEU A 134 5.34 23.38 11.65
N THR A 135 6.45 24.08 11.47
CA THR A 135 7.53 24.15 12.46
C THR A 135 7.02 24.78 13.76
N ASP A 136 6.20 25.83 13.67
CA ASP A 136 5.58 26.49 14.82
C ASP A 136 4.60 25.56 15.57
N LEU A 137 4.02 24.57 14.89
CA LEU A 137 3.23 23.49 15.50
C LEU A 137 4.10 22.38 16.13
N GLY A 138 5.42 22.48 16.03
CA GLY A 138 6.38 21.48 16.51
C GLY A 138 6.53 20.27 15.58
N ILE A 139 6.16 20.40 14.31
CA ILE A 139 6.19 19.31 13.33
C ILE A 139 7.40 19.51 12.41
N GLN A 140 8.30 18.52 12.35
CA GLN A 140 9.40 18.50 11.38
C GLN A 140 8.86 18.12 10.00
N VAL A 141 9.30 18.82 8.95
CA VAL A 141 8.80 18.61 7.58
C VAL A 141 9.92 18.17 6.66
N ASP A 142 9.77 16.99 6.06
CA ASP A 142 10.68 16.47 5.05
C ASP A 142 9.97 16.41 3.69
N VAL A 143 10.51 17.10 2.69
CA VAL A 143 9.88 17.22 1.37
C VAL A 143 10.60 16.34 0.36
N MET A 144 9.85 15.56 -0.41
CA MET A 144 10.39 14.64 -1.41
C MET A 144 9.36 14.33 -2.52
N SER A 145 9.79 13.58 -3.54
CA SER A 145 8.83 13.02 -4.52
C SER A 145 7.87 12.05 -3.83
N THR A 146 6.66 11.90 -4.35
CA THR A 146 5.62 11.07 -3.73
C THR A 146 6.04 9.61 -3.62
N ARG A 147 6.76 9.06 -4.60
CA ARG A 147 7.27 7.69 -4.53
C ARG A 147 8.21 7.49 -3.34
N ASN A 148 9.14 8.42 -3.13
CA ASN A 148 10.07 8.36 -2.01
C ASN A 148 9.35 8.60 -0.69
N ALA A 149 8.39 9.54 -0.68
CA ALA A 149 7.57 9.86 0.48
C ALA A 149 6.82 8.64 1.01
N CYS A 150 6.20 7.86 0.12
CA CYS A 150 5.50 6.64 0.49
C CYS A 150 6.43 5.63 1.18
N SER A 151 7.61 5.38 0.60
CA SER A 151 8.58 4.45 1.19
C SER A 151 9.10 4.91 2.55
N THR A 152 9.42 6.20 2.69
CA THR A 152 9.88 6.78 3.96
C THR A 152 8.78 6.76 5.01
N TYR A 153 7.54 7.09 4.63
CA TYR A 153 6.40 7.01 5.54
C TYR A 153 6.17 5.58 6.03
N ASN A 154 6.14 4.58 5.14
CA ASN A 154 5.95 3.18 5.51
C ASN A 154 7.00 2.74 6.53
N LEU A 155 8.29 3.02 6.25
CA LEU A 155 9.39 2.69 7.15
C LEU A 155 9.22 3.31 8.54
N LEU A 156 9.00 4.64 8.61
CA LEU A 156 8.86 5.34 9.88
C LEU A 156 7.60 4.89 10.65
N ALA A 157 6.53 4.57 9.92
CA ALA A 157 5.29 4.11 10.52
C ALA A 157 5.42 2.68 11.06
N GLU A 158 6.14 1.80 10.37
CA GLU A 158 6.50 0.45 10.85
C GLU A 158 7.41 0.50 12.07
N GLU A 159 8.31 1.48 12.16
CA GLU A 159 9.12 1.74 13.36
C GLU A 159 8.31 2.26 14.56
N GLY A 160 7.01 2.54 14.39
CA GLY A 160 6.15 3.11 15.43
C GLY A 160 6.44 4.57 15.73
N ARG A 161 7.08 5.31 14.82
CA ARG A 161 7.27 6.75 14.94
C ARG A 161 5.92 7.47 14.76
N ARG A 162 5.77 8.62 15.42
CA ARG A 162 4.64 9.52 15.17
C ARG A 162 4.85 10.28 13.86
N VAL A 163 4.70 9.57 12.75
CA VAL A 163 4.83 10.12 11.39
C VAL A 163 3.45 10.32 10.76
N ALA A 164 3.33 11.39 10.00
CA ALA A 164 2.24 11.61 9.05
C ALA A 164 2.82 11.77 7.64
N ALA A 165 2.00 11.57 6.62
CA ALA A 165 2.36 11.88 5.25
C ALA A 165 1.26 12.71 4.57
N ALA A 166 1.65 13.72 3.82
CA ALA A 166 0.76 14.49 2.94
C ALA A 166 1.25 14.31 1.50
N LEU A 167 0.48 13.60 0.69
CA LEU A 167 0.93 13.03 -0.59
C LEU A 167 0.07 13.58 -1.73
N ALA A 168 0.71 14.31 -2.65
CA ALA A 168 0.12 14.64 -3.95
C ALA A 168 0.33 13.47 -4.93
N PRO A 169 -0.68 13.06 -5.71
CA PRO A 169 -0.51 11.99 -6.69
C PRO A 169 0.43 12.43 -7.82
N VAL A 170 1.03 11.46 -8.50
CA VAL A 170 1.92 11.69 -9.66
C VAL A 170 1.20 12.47 -10.77
N SER A 171 -0.07 12.13 -10.99
CA SER A 171 -0.97 12.84 -11.90
C SER A 171 -2.09 13.48 -11.07
N PRO A 172 -2.06 14.81 -10.85
CA PRO A 172 -3.09 15.50 -10.09
C PRO A 172 -4.48 15.24 -10.65
N ARG A 173 -5.37 14.70 -9.82
CA ARG A 173 -6.81 14.62 -10.10
C ARG A 173 -7.55 15.25 -8.94
N ARG A 174 -8.32 16.30 -9.25
CA ARG A 174 -9.16 16.92 -8.24
C ARG A 174 -10.29 15.97 -7.86
N TRP A 175 -10.41 15.68 -6.57
CA TRP A 175 -11.54 14.92 -6.06
C TRP A 175 -12.84 15.73 -6.26
N GLN A 176 -13.85 15.15 -6.91
CA GLN A 176 -15.17 15.75 -7.05
C GLN A 176 -16.14 15.11 -6.06
N LYS A 177 -16.67 15.91 -5.12
CA LYS A 177 -17.63 15.47 -4.08
C LYS A 177 -19.00 15.01 -4.62
N SER A 178 -19.20 14.94 -5.93
CA SER A 178 -20.50 14.71 -6.58
C SER A 178 -21.04 13.27 -6.50
N GLN A 179 -20.34 12.34 -5.86
CA GLN A 179 -20.69 10.91 -5.85
C GLN A 179 -21.34 10.39 -4.55
N LEU A 180 -21.77 11.27 -3.64
CA LEU A 180 -22.43 10.88 -2.38
C LEU A 180 -23.94 11.26 -2.35
N ARG A 181 -24.67 11.07 -3.45
CA ARG A 181 -26.14 11.16 -3.43
C ARG A 181 -26.78 9.81 -3.22
#